data_AF-A0A2S7WHL3-F1
#
_entry.id   AF-A0A2S7WHL3-F1
#
_cell.length_a   1.000
_cell.length_b   1.000
_cell.length_c   1.000
_cell.angle_alpha   90.00
_cell.angle_beta   90.00
_cell.angle_gamma   90.00
#
_symmetry.space_group_name_H-M   'P 1'
#
loop_
_entity.id
_entity.type
_entity.pdbx_description
1 polymer ?
#
loop_
_entity_poly.entity_id
_entity_poly.type
_entity_poly.pdbx_seq_one_letter_code
_entity_poly.pdbx_strand_id
1 'polypeptide(L)'
;MKVIKHLFFGLLVLVIFSCENDDSKRFNGENNSFVRFFLLVDSNNNVLEFPEKNGNLLAKTTYQKDNLKTLKIPVAITTANIKNPINVTFNTSVTGIDNYSITPINSLSFTNEKRIDTIFIKLNERWDLSKNPQIKLELTSVSDANIILGTPNTQIQNKELTIGFKETAFSYLFNINRKEISGKLNETFNFSVLFPNGFIASDIENIPLFSQPSTFNYSVVRKPITKENEVEFTLTVNENINDDVSLNAFLSLLDIPNYKKGTNESLQINKPIKIDRDGNPAANFYNTSDVFYRLRGEYWRPDTDIPGKCEWFATNIFSVPVVVNKTAANAVFISDNNTPNNENDDIYHHRFKIGFKSSTGLGVNVFAIRSLVNGISSKSPGLTLIESIEFFPTNGNSTTGGKMAVIAQNLILIRTSDNKSFSVPISGSGTYKILDAATNLWRMDFEITYDFSQVNGTIITLPMVYNNLPGQPEPDLPNSNCYEMINL
;
A
#
# COMPACT_ATOMS: atom_id res chain seq x y z
N MET A 1 67.03 -14.49 -11.68
CA MET A 1 67.20 -14.73 -13.13
C MET A 1 65.87 -15.22 -13.70
N LYS A 2 65.34 -14.46 -14.69
CA LYS A 2 64.35 -14.83 -15.73
C LYS A 2 63.00 -15.48 -15.28
N VAL A 3 61.82 -14.84 -15.34
CA VAL A 3 61.05 -14.22 -16.47
C VAL A 3 59.91 -15.15 -16.95
N ILE A 4 58.67 -14.60 -16.93
CA ILE A 4 57.45 -14.95 -17.74
C ILE A 4 56.65 -16.19 -17.24
N LYS A 5 55.32 -16.19 -16.98
CA LYS A 5 54.15 -15.69 -17.75
C LYS A 5 52.82 -15.78 -16.95
N HIS A 6 51.81 -14.95 -17.28
CA HIS A 6 50.37 -14.96 -16.86
C HIS A 6 50.08 -14.30 -15.49
N LEU A 7 49.61 -13.06 -15.33
CA LEU A 7 48.67 -12.17 -16.08
C LEU A 7 47.26 -12.75 -16.23
N PHE A 8 46.41 -12.54 -15.21
CA PHE A 8 44.94 -12.44 -15.32
C PHE A 8 44.42 -11.65 -14.10
N PHE A 9 44.36 -10.32 -14.19
CA PHE A 9 43.21 -9.49 -14.58
C PHE A 9 42.23 -9.27 -13.42
N GLY A 10 42.28 -8.05 -12.87
CA GLY A 10 41.32 -7.55 -11.91
C GLY A 10 39.94 -7.43 -12.53
N LEU A 11 38.95 -8.02 -11.87
CA LEU A 11 37.55 -7.83 -12.21
C LEU A 11 37.06 -6.57 -11.52
N LEU A 12 37.05 -5.50 -12.31
CA LEU A 12 36.34 -4.24 -12.10
C LEU A 12 34.86 -4.56 -11.80
N VAL A 13 34.38 -4.21 -10.60
CA VAL A 13 32.95 -4.14 -10.31
C VAL A 13 32.39 -2.92 -11.05
N LEU A 14 32.04 -3.15 -12.32
CA LEU A 14 31.12 -2.29 -13.06
C LEU A 14 29.74 -2.48 -12.41
N VAL A 15 29.35 -1.49 -11.61
CA VAL A 15 27.97 -1.31 -11.18
C VAL A 15 27.15 -1.13 -12.46
N ILE A 16 26.45 -2.17 -12.84
CA ILE A 16 25.51 -2.18 -13.94
C ILE A 16 24.31 -1.36 -13.47
N PHE A 17 24.32 -0.06 -13.76
CA PHE A 17 23.06 0.66 -13.91
C PHE A 17 22.35 -0.03 -15.07
N SER A 18 21.29 -0.77 -14.76
CA SER A 18 20.30 -1.16 -15.75
C SER A 18 19.79 0.14 -16.38
N CYS A 19 20.29 0.48 -17.57
CA CYS A 19 19.62 1.41 -18.47
C CYS A 19 18.26 0.77 -18.77
N GLU A 20 17.22 1.21 -18.08
CA GLU A 20 15.88 1.14 -18.65
C GLU A 20 15.96 1.82 -20.02
N ASN A 21 15.59 1.09 -21.07
CA ASN A 21 15.49 1.66 -22.41
C ASN A 21 14.37 2.70 -22.38
N ASP A 22 14.71 3.94 -22.06
CA ASP A 22 13.85 5.11 -22.19
C ASP A 22 13.42 5.21 -23.66
N ASP A 23 12.23 4.69 -23.95
CA ASP A 23 11.64 4.65 -25.29
C ASP A 23 11.56 6.06 -25.88
N SER A 24 12.34 6.28 -26.95
CA SER A 24 12.57 7.60 -27.53
C SER A 24 11.33 8.13 -28.25
N LYS A 25 10.52 8.97 -27.58
CA LYS A 25 9.50 9.76 -28.26
C LYS A 25 10.18 10.61 -29.35
N ARG A 26 9.85 10.35 -30.62
CA ARG A 26 10.42 11.10 -31.75
C ARG A 26 9.66 12.41 -31.93
N PHE A 27 10.34 13.52 -31.68
CA PHE A 27 9.86 14.84 -32.06
C PHE A 27 10.54 15.26 -33.36
N ASN A 28 9.86 15.07 -34.50
CA ASN A 28 10.36 15.51 -35.79
C ASN A 28 9.99 16.99 -36.02
N GLY A 29 11.00 17.82 -36.27
CA GLY A 29 10.83 19.19 -36.72
C GLY A 29 11.71 19.43 -37.93
N GLU A 30 11.12 19.44 -39.13
CA GLU A 30 11.86 19.69 -40.39
C GLU A 30 12.37 21.12 -40.49
N ASN A 31 11.64 22.10 -39.92
CA ASN A 31 11.95 23.54 -40.04
C ASN A 31 12.17 24.28 -38.71
N ASN A 32 12.05 23.62 -37.56
CA ASN A 32 12.23 24.23 -36.23
C ASN A 32 12.90 23.23 -35.28
N SER A 33 14.23 23.20 -35.25
CA SER A 33 14.98 22.34 -34.34
C SER A 33 15.24 23.04 -33.01
N PHE A 34 14.93 22.39 -31.89
CA PHE A 34 15.10 22.96 -30.56
C PHE A 34 15.27 21.93 -29.45
N VAL A 35 15.86 22.33 -28.33
CA VAL A 35 15.99 21.53 -27.11
C VAL A 35 15.34 22.24 -25.92
N ARG A 36 14.66 21.51 -25.04
CA ARG A 36 13.89 22.09 -23.92
C ARG A 36 13.81 21.16 -22.71
N PHE A 37 13.62 21.74 -21.53
CA PHE A 37 13.07 21.00 -20.40
C PHE A 37 11.66 20.50 -20.73
N PHE A 38 11.40 19.25 -20.39
CA PHE A 38 10.16 18.56 -20.73
C PHE A 38 9.60 17.80 -19.53
N LEU A 39 9.60 18.46 -18.37
CA LEU A 39 8.97 17.96 -17.16
C LEU A 39 7.45 18.02 -17.29
N LEU A 40 6.80 16.85 -17.28
CA LEU A 40 5.35 16.72 -17.27
C LEU A 40 4.90 16.21 -15.90
N VAL A 41 3.72 16.66 -15.46
CA VAL A 41 3.11 16.23 -14.20
C VAL A 41 1.65 15.84 -14.41
N ASP A 42 1.16 14.86 -13.65
CA ASP A 42 -0.24 14.46 -13.63
C ASP A 42 -1.13 15.48 -12.87
N SER A 43 -2.43 15.18 -12.76
CA SER A 43 -3.39 15.99 -12.00
C SER A 43 -3.10 16.03 -10.49
N ASN A 44 -2.27 15.12 -9.99
CA ASN A 44 -1.86 15.03 -8.59
C ASN A 44 -0.46 15.66 -8.36
N ASN A 45 0.12 16.32 -9.39
CA ASN A 45 1.46 16.89 -9.37
C ASN A 45 2.60 15.85 -9.23
N ASN A 46 2.33 14.57 -9.52
CA ASN A 46 3.37 13.57 -9.68
C ASN A 46 4.06 13.76 -11.02
N VAL A 47 5.39 13.64 -11.03
CA VAL A 47 6.16 13.66 -12.28
C VAL A 47 5.84 12.42 -13.10
N LEU A 48 5.49 12.62 -14.36
CA LEU A 48 5.29 11.52 -15.30
C LEU A 48 6.65 11.02 -15.76
N GLU A 49 6.92 9.74 -15.50
CA GLU A 49 8.12 9.09 -16.00
C GLU A 49 7.92 8.75 -17.48
N PHE A 50 8.94 9.01 -18.29
CA PHE A 50 8.91 8.59 -19.69
C PHE A 50 8.89 7.05 -19.77
N PRO A 51 8.22 6.43 -20.76
CA PRO A 51 7.63 7.01 -21.98
C PRO A 51 6.12 7.37 -21.90
N GLU A 52 5.57 7.65 -20.71
CA GLU A 52 4.11 7.76 -20.52
C GLU A 52 3.44 8.76 -21.48
N LYS A 53 2.47 8.27 -22.26
CA LYS A 53 1.81 9.00 -23.35
C LYS A 53 0.66 9.83 -22.80
N ASN A 54 0.91 11.11 -22.52
CA ASN A 54 -0.19 12.07 -22.42
C ASN A 54 0.05 13.28 -23.33
N GLY A 55 -0.61 13.28 -24.48
CA GLY A 55 -0.38 14.24 -25.57
C GLY A 55 -0.85 15.68 -25.28
N ASN A 56 -1.71 15.86 -24.28
CA ASN A 56 -2.34 17.15 -23.97
C ASN A 56 -1.66 17.91 -22.82
N LEU A 57 -0.62 17.35 -22.20
CA LEU A 57 0.07 18.00 -21.08
C LEU A 57 1.15 18.96 -21.58
N LEU A 58 1.18 20.15 -20.97
CA LEU A 58 2.21 21.16 -21.22
C LEU A 58 3.37 20.97 -20.24
N ALA A 59 4.58 21.03 -20.76
CA ALA A 59 5.79 21.01 -19.95
C ALA A 59 5.84 22.23 -19.02
N LYS A 60 6.26 21.98 -17.78
CA LYS A 60 6.32 22.96 -16.72
C LYS A 60 7.62 23.77 -16.78
N THR A 61 7.52 25.07 -16.52
CA THR A 61 8.66 25.97 -16.24
C THR A 61 8.94 26.10 -14.74
N THR A 62 7.95 25.72 -13.91
CA THR A 62 8.04 25.73 -12.45
C THR A 62 7.46 24.44 -11.89
N TYR A 63 8.12 23.83 -10.91
CA TYR A 63 7.66 22.62 -10.21
C TYR A 63 7.87 22.77 -8.70
N GLN A 64 6.88 22.37 -7.92
CA GLN A 64 6.96 22.38 -6.46
C GLN A 64 7.13 20.96 -5.95
N LYS A 65 8.31 20.67 -5.41
CA LYS A 65 8.68 19.36 -4.87
C LYS A 65 8.19 19.19 -3.43
N ASP A 66 7.74 17.99 -3.12
CA ASP A 66 7.08 17.64 -1.85
C ASP A 66 7.46 16.26 -1.30
N ASN A 67 8.57 15.72 -1.77
CA ASN A 67 9.07 14.42 -1.37
C ASN A 67 10.59 14.36 -1.57
N LEU A 68 11.26 13.42 -0.91
CA LEU A 68 12.71 13.17 -0.99
C LEU A 68 13.10 12.22 -2.12
N LYS A 69 12.13 11.68 -2.89
CA LYS A 69 12.42 10.81 -4.04
C LYS A 69 13.25 11.56 -5.08
N THR A 70 14.08 10.86 -5.83
CA THR A 70 14.86 11.46 -6.92
C THR A 70 13.91 12.08 -7.95
N LEU A 71 14.11 13.37 -8.22
CA LEU A 71 13.38 14.09 -9.26
C LEU A 71 14.06 13.82 -10.61
N LYS A 72 13.35 13.13 -11.50
CA LYS A 72 13.76 12.90 -12.88
C LYS A 72 13.24 14.05 -13.75
N ILE A 73 14.15 14.78 -14.40
CA ILE A 73 13.84 15.93 -15.25
C ILE A 73 14.19 15.59 -16.69
N PRO A 74 13.20 15.29 -17.54
CA PRO A 74 13.43 14.99 -18.94
C PRO A 74 13.83 16.28 -19.68
N VAL A 75 14.80 16.16 -20.58
CA VAL A 75 15.17 17.18 -21.56
C VAL A 75 14.99 16.55 -22.93
N ALA A 76 14.20 17.19 -23.79
CA ALA A 76 13.83 16.64 -25.09
C ALA A 76 14.39 17.49 -26.22
N ILE A 77 14.97 16.81 -27.22
CA ILE A 77 15.38 17.42 -28.49
C ILE A 77 14.32 17.16 -29.57
N THR A 78 13.93 18.22 -30.27
CA THR A 78 13.11 18.16 -31.48
C THR A 78 14.00 18.52 -32.67
N THR A 79 14.26 17.58 -33.57
CA THR A 79 15.01 17.84 -34.82
C THR A 79 14.82 16.68 -35.80
N ALA A 80 14.83 16.94 -37.10
CA ALA A 80 14.55 15.92 -38.13
C ALA A 80 15.52 14.72 -38.07
N ASN A 81 16.84 14.94 -38.06
CA ASN A 81 17.84 13.87 -38.05
C ASN A 81 19.10 14.27 -37.28
N ILE A 82 19.65 13.35 -36.49
CA ILE A 82 20.87 13.54 -35.70
C ILE A 82 21.95 12.61 -36.29
N LYS A 83 22.85 13.17 -37.11
CA LYS A 83 23.95 12.40 -37.72
C LYS A 83 25.12 12.19 -36.76
N ASN A 84 25.41 13.18 -35.94
CA ASN A 84 26.45 13.16 -34.91
C ASN A 84 25.81 13.47 -33.55
N PRO A 85 26.30 12.91 -32.43
CA PRO A 85 25.80 13.23 -31.10
C PRO A 85 25.76 14.75 -30.85
N ILE A 86 24.62 15.23 -30.38
CA ILE A 86 24.43 16.63 -30.02
C ILE A 86 24.58 16.77 -28.51
N ASN A 87 25.53 17.59 -28.08
CA ASN A 87 25.75 17.88 -26.68
C ASN A 87 25.06 19.19 -26.32
N VAL A 88 24.33 19.18 -25.21
CA VAL A 88 23.65 20.37 -24.67
C VAL A 88 24.18 20.62 -23.27
N THR A 89 24.65 21.83 -23.04
CA THR A 89 25.14 22.27 -21.73
C THR A 89 24.00 22.92 -20.96
N PHE A 90 23.96 22.66 -19.66
CA PHE A 90 23.06 23.33 -18.74
C PHE A 90 23.81 23.81 -17.51
N ASN A 91 23.32 24.89 -16.91
CA ASN A 91 23.77 25.39 -15.63
C ASN A 91 22.74 25.09 -14.55
N THR A 92 23.23 24.90 -13.33
CA THR A 92 22.41 24.78 -12.13
C THR A 92 22.78 25.90 -11.16
N SER A 93 21.77 26.57 -10.62
CA SER A 93 21.91 27.43 -9.45
C SER A 93 21.05 26.86 -8.32
N VAL A 94 21.63 26.73 -7.13
CA VAL A 94 20.97 26.16 -5.96
C VAL A 94 21.05 27.16 -4.81
N THR A 95 19.94 27.38 -4.15
CA THR A 95 19.79 28.30 -3.01
C THR A 95 19.10 27.55 -1.87
N GLY A 96 19.56 27.74 -0.64
CA GLY A 96 18.90 27.20 0.56
C GLY A 96 18.95 25.67 0.72
N ILE A 97 19.79 24.99 -0.06
CA ILE A 97 20.05 23.55 0.00
C ILE A 97 21.56 23.34 -0.09
N ASP A 98 22.10 22.61 0.86
CA ASP A 98 23.52 22.36 1.09
C ASP A 98 23.93 20.94 0.66
N ASN A 99 23.04 19.94 0.78
CA ASN A 99 23.37 18.53 0.52
C ASN A 99 22.46 17.89 -0.55
N TYR A 100 22.95 17.88 -1.78
CA TYR A 100 22.25 17.35 -2.95
C TYR A 100 23.23 16.78 -3.99
N SER A 101 22.71 16.01 -4.93
CA SER A 101 23.46 15.52 -6.09
C SER A 101 22.65 15.70 -7.37
N ILE A 102 23.31 16.16 -8.43
CA ILE A 102 22.74 16.32 -9.78
C ILE A 102 23.56 15.47 -10.74
N THR A 103 22.89 14.67 -11.57
CA THR A 103 23.54 13.80 -12.56
C THR A 103 22.70 13.79 -13.85
N PRO A 104 23.30 13.90 -15.05
CA PRO A 104 24.71 14.14 -15.32
C PRO A 104 25.17 15.54 -14.87
N ILE A 105 26.48 15.77 -14.84
CA ILE A 105 27.05 17.08 -14.47
C ILE A 105 27.08 17.96 -15.72
N ASN A 106 26.26 19.02 -15.74
CA ASN A 106 26.25 20.14 -16.69
C ASN A 106 26.10 19.82 -18.19
N SER A 107 26.07 18.56 -18.62
CA SER A 107 25.93 18.20 -20.04
C SER A 107 25.00 17.03 -20.27
N LEU A 108 24.25 17.09 -21.37
CA LEU A 108 23.35 16.05 -21.87
C LEU A 108 23.76 15.68 -23.30
N SER A 109 23.52 14.43 -23.70
CA SER A 109 23.91 13.93 -25.02
C SER A 109 22.73 13.28 -25.72
N PHE A 110 22.46 13.76 -26.94
CA PHE A 110 21.36 13.30 -27.78
C PHE A 110 21.87 12.58 -29.03
N THR A 111 21.26 11.44 -29.34
CA THR A 111 21.50 10.69 -30.59
C THR A 111 20.19 10.47 -31.33
N ASN A 112 20.25 9.88 -32.53
CA ASN A 112 19.03 9.57 -33.27
C ASN A 112 18.11 8.59 -32.51
N GLU A 113 18.72 7.69 -31.73
CA GLU A 113 18.09 6.68 -30.87
C GLU A 113 17.76 7.22 -29.47
N LYS A 114 18.49 8.24 -28.98
CA LYS A 114 18.28 8.88 -27.68
C LYS A 114 17.88 10.35 -27.86
N ARG A 115 16.58 10.57 -28.06
CA ARG A 115 15.98 11.92 -28.23
C ARG A 115 15.56 12.60 -26.93
N ILE A 116 15.68 11.88 -25.82
CA ILE A 116 15.42 12.39 -24.48
C ILE A 116 16.60 11.99 -23.62
N ASP A 117 17.09 12.93 -22.83
CA ASP A 117 18.08 12.68 -21.80
C ASP A 117 17.56 13.27 -20.48
N THR A 118 17.97 12.71 -19.35
CA THR A 118 17.33 12.96 -18.06
C THR A 118 18.35 13.51 -17.06
N ILE A 119 17.99 14.62 -16.41
CA ILE A 119 18.70 15.14 -15.25
C ILE A 119 18.04 14.57 -14.00
N PHE A 120 18.82 13.88 -13.18
CA PHE A 120 18.43 13.34 -11.88
C PHE A 120 18.86 14.31 -10.79
N ILE A 121 17.91 14.77 -9.98
CA ILE A 121 18.16 15.57 -8.78
C ILE A 121 17.77 14.76 -7.55
N LYS A 122 18.75 14.44 -6.72
CA LYS A 122 18.57 13.76 -5.45
C LYS A 122 18.95 14.69 -4.31
N LEU A 123 18.07 14.79 -3.31
CA LEU A 123 18.34 15.51 -2.08
C LEU A 123 18.81 14.51 -1.02
N ASN A 124 19.88 14.84 -0.32
CA ASN A 124 20.40 14.03 0.79
C ASN A 124 20.16 14.72 2.14
N GLU A 125 19.28 15.71 2.16
CA GLU A 125 18.82 16.43 3.34
C GLU A 125 17.37 16.86 3.19
N ARG A 126 16.78 17.31 4.30
CA ARG A 126 15.49 18.00 4.29
C ARG A 126 15.73 19.47 3.97
N TRP A 127 14.78 20.07 3.24
CA TRP A 127 14.82 21.50 2.96
C TRP A 127 14.16 22.30 4.09
N ASP A 128 14.74 23.46 4.39
CA ASP A 128 14.18 24.44 5.33
C ASP A 128 13.57 25.58 4.54
N LEU A 129 12.24 25.72 4.59
CA LEU A 129 11.51 26.75 3.83
C LEU A 129 11.89 28.17 4.24
N SER A 130 12.39 28.39 5.45
CA SER A 130 12.84 29.72 5.89
C SER A 130 14.06 30.21 5.09
N LYS A 131 14.82 29.29 4.48
CA LYS A 131 15.95 29.59 3.60
C LYS A 131 15.55 29.86 2.14
N ASN A 132 14.24 29.84 1.81
CA ASN A 132 13.71 29.92 0.45
C ASN A 132 14.41 28.96 -0.53
N PRO A 133 14.36 27.64 -0.27
CA PRO A 133 15.09 26.64 -1.02
C PRO A 133 14.63 26.61 -2.48
N GLN A 134 15.58 26.58 -3.42
CA GLN A 134 15.31 26.59 -4.85
C GLN A 134 16.43 25.93 -5.64
N ILE A 135 16.08 25.20 -6.70
CA ILE A 135 17.01 24.75 -7.74
C ILE A 135 16.54 25.30 -9.08
N LYS A 136 17.35 26.13 -9.73
CA LYS A 136 17.08 26.65 -11.07
C LYS A 136 18.05 26.05 -12.07
N LEU A 137 17.48 25.46 -13.12
CA LEU A 137 18.19 24.90 -14.27
C LEU A 137 18.00 25.80 -15.49
N GLU A 138 19.07 26.00 -16.25
CA GLU A 138 19.05 26.77 -17.50
C GLU A 138 19.85 26.05 -18.58
N LEU A 139 19.27 25.86 -19.77
CA LEU A 139 20.01 25.42 -20.95
C LEU A 139 20.87 26.58 -21.48
N THR A 140 22.18 26.38 -21.63
CA THR A 140 23.12 27.47 -21.90
C THR A 140 23.81 27.38 -23.25
N SER A 141 24.06 26.18 -23.78
CA SER A 141 24.65 26.00 -25.10
C SER A 141 24.27 24.66 -25.72
N VAL A 142 24.41 24.57 -27.05
CA VAL A 142 24.23 23.36 -27.84
C VAL A 142 25.34 23.28 -28.88
N SER A 143 25.83 22.07 -29.15
CA SER A 143 26.95 21.85 -30.07
C SER A 143 26.61 22.09 -31.54
N ASP A 144 25.33 22.05 -31.92
CA ASP A 144 24.83 22.34 -33.26
C ASP A 144 24.12 23.70 -33.27
N ALA A 145 24.67 24.66 -34.01
CA ALA A 145 24.15 26.03 -34.09
C ALA A 145 22.76 26.14 -34.76
N ASN A 146 22.29 25.09 -35.44
CA ASN A 146 20.95 25.06 -36.04
C ASN A 146 19.85 24.71 -35.02
N ILE A 147 20.23 24.37 -33.79
CA ILE A 147 19.30 24.01 -32.71
C ILE A 147 19.14 25.20 -31.79
N ILE A 148 17.90 25.60 -31.57
CA ILE A 148 17.57 26.71 -30.66
C ILE A 148 17.39 26.15 -29.24
N LEU A 149 17.85 26.91 -28.24
CA LEU A 149 17.56 26.61 -26.83
C LEU A 149 16.16 27.10 -26.47
N GLY A 150 15.33 26.21 -25.96
CA GLY A 150 13.92 26.45 -25.67
C GLY A 150 13.02 26.28 -26.90
N THR A 151 11.71 26.18 -26.67
CA THR A 151 10.71 26.08 -27.72
C THR A 151 10.63 27.38 -28.52
N PRO A 152 10.19 27.32 -29.79
CA PRO A 152 9.86 28.51 -30.58
C PRO A 152 8.68 29.31 -30.03
N ASN A 153 7.92 28.77 -29.08
CA ASN A 153 6.82 29.47 -28.44
C ASN A 153 7.38 30.46 -27.41
N THR A 154 7.31 31.75 -27.74
CA THR A 154 7.85 32.84 -26.91
C THR A 154 7.18 32.97 -25.54
N GLN A 155 5.97 32.41 -25.35
CA GLN A 155 5.28 32.42 -24.06
C GLN A 155 5.76 31.29 -23.12
N ILE A 156 6.17 30.15 -23.67
CA ILE A 156 6.58 28.96 -22.90
C ILE A 156 7.85 28.37 -23.54
N GLN A 157 8.96 29.08 -23.36
CA GLN A 157 10.23 28.66 -23.94
C GLN A 157 10.78 27.37 -23.33
N ASN A 158 10.53 27.07 -22.05
CA ASN A 158 11.11 25.88 -21.38
C ASN A 158 12.64 25.75 -21.53
N LYS A 159 13.32 26.89 -21.69
CA LYS A 159 14.78 27.02 -21.62
C LYS A 159 15.26 26.97 -20.17
N GLU A 160 14.40 27.41 -19.25
CA GLU A 160 14.64 27.41 -17.81
C GLU A 160 13.58 26.57 -17.10
N LEU A 161 14.00 25.92 -16.01
CA LEU A 161 13.12 25.20 -15.10
C LEU A 161 13.49 25.56 -13.66
N THR A 162 12.49 26.00 -12.90
CA THR A 162 12.66 26.32 -11.48
C THR A 162 11.95 25.28 -10.61
N ILE A 163 12.71 24.65 -9.73
CA ILE A 163 12.21 23.72 -8.72
C ILE A 163 12.14 24.46 -7.38
N GLY A 164 10.93 24.67 -6.88
CA GLY A 164 10.67 25.11 -5.51
C GLY A 164 10.32 23.91 -4.62
N PHE A 165 10.18 24.17 -3.32
CA PHE A 165 9.87 23.15 -2.33
C PHE A 165 8.71 23.61 -1.44
N LYS A 166 7.89 22.66 -0.99
CA LYS A 166 6.76 22.93 -0.10
C LYS A 166 6.89 22.22 1.24
N GLU A 167 6.08 22.64 2.20
CA GLU A 167 6.06 21.99 3.51
C GLU A 167 5.58 20.55 3.36
N THR A 168 6.34 19.61 3.92
CA THR A 168 6.10 18.19 3.74
C THR A 168 6.24 17.48 5.07
N ALA A 169 5.18 16.77 5.48
CA ALA A 169 5.26 15.83 6.58
C ALA A 169 5.80 14.49 6.06
N PHE A 170 7.01 14.12 6.48
CA PHE A 170 7.58 12.82 6.16
C PHE A 170 6.99 11.76 7.09
N SER A 171 6.37 10.73 6.52
CA SER A 171 5.74 9.66 7.29
C SER A 171 6.30 8.28 6.98
N TYR A 172 6.05 7.32 7.88
CA TYR A 172 6.45 5.93 7.71
C TYR A 172 5.45 4.96 8.34
N LEU A 173 5.25 3.80 7.71
CA LEU A 173 4.25 2.81 8.13
C LEU A 173 4.66 1.39 7.70
N PHE A 174 4.12 0.35 8.32
CA PHE A 174 4.23 -0.99 7.76
C PHE A 174 3.38 -1.13 6.50
N ASN A 175 3.89 -1.84 5.49
CA ASN A 175 3.15 -2.14 4.25
C ASN A 175 1.97 -3.11 4.46
N ILE A 176 2.05 -3.94 5.50
CA ILE A 176 1.03 -4.90 5.93
C ILE A 176 0.76 -4.72 7.43
N ASN A 177 -0.48 -4.95 7.86
CA ASN A 177 -0.87 -4.88 9.27
C ASN A 177 -0.97 -6.27 9.93
N ARG A 178 -1.05 -7.34 9.13
CA ARG A 178 -1.16 -8.73 9.61
C ARG A 178 -0.41 -9.70 8.70
N LYS A 179 0.20 -10.72 9.31
CA LYS A 179 0.75 -11.89 8.64
C LYS A 179 0.44 -13.17 9.42
N GLU A 180 -0.27 -14.07 8.77
CA GLU A 180 -0.44 -15.45 9.24
C GLU A 180 0.79 -16.30 8.88
N ILE A 181 1.28 -17.09 9.84
CA ILE A 181 2.36 -18.05 9.69
C ILE A 181 1.88 -19.47 10.02
N SER A 182 2.54 -20.47 9.44
CA SER A 182 2.31 -21.89 9.77
C SER A 182 2.99 -22.31 11.08
N GLY A 183 4.03 -21.58 11.50
CA GLY A 183 4.81 -21.87 12.72
C GLY A 183 5.88 -22.93 12.54
N LYS A 184 6.34 -23.17 11.31
CA LYS A 184 7.39 -24.15 11.03
C LYS A 184 8.78 -23.54 11.16
N LEU A 185 9.74 -24.32 11.62
CA LEU A 185 11.15 -23.94 11.63
C LEU A 185 11.62 -23.55 10.22
N ASN A 186 12.32 -22.42 10.13
CA ASN A 186 12.80 -21.78 8.91
C ASN A 186 11.71 -21.25 7.97
N GLU A 187 10.46 -21.13 8.44
CA GLU A 187 9.44 -20.38 7.70
C GLU A 187 9.86 -18.91 7.60
N THR A 188 9.78 -18.34 6.39
CA THR A 188 10.17 -16.96 6.14
C THR A 188 9.07 -16.17 5.45
N PHE A 189 8.98 -14.88 5.76
CA PHE A 189 8.23 -13.93 4.94
C PHE A 189 8.89 -12.56 4.92
N ASN A 190 8.60 -11.81 3.86
CA ASN A 190 9.08 -10.44 3.71
C ASN A 190 7.98 -9.44 4.09
N PHE A 191 8.41 -8.33 4.68
CA PHE A 191 7.58 -7.16 4.94
C PHE A 191 8.43 -5.90 4.81
N SER A 192 7.79 -4.74 4.69
CA SER A 192 8.50 -3.48 4.47
C SER A 192 7.97 -2.39 5.38
N VAL A 193 8.88 -1.50 5.79
CA VAL A 193 8.52 -0.18 6.33
C VAL A 193 8.55 0.79 5.15
N LEU A 194 7.39 1.34 4.81
CA LEU A 194 7.20 2.30 3.73
C LEU A 194 7.46 3.71 4.23
N PHE A 195 8.08 4.53 3.40
CA PHE A 195 8.27 5.96 3.56
C PHE A 195 7.67 6.66 2.33
N PRO A 196 6.35 6.96 2.32
CA PRO A 196 5.65 7.41 1.11
C PRO A 196 6.28 8.64 0.43
N ASN A 197 6.81 9.57 1.24
CA ASN A 197 7.48 10.80 0.81
C ASN A 197 9.00 10.65 0.70
N GLY A 198 9.52 9.43 0.78
CA GLY A 198 10.94 9.12 0.82
C GLY A 198 11.60 9.37 2.17
N PHE A 199 12.88 8.99 2.27
CA PHE A 199 13.69 9.15 3.47
C PHE A 199 15.14 9.52 3.14
N ILE A 200 15.86 10.04 4.13
CA ILE A 200 17.31 10.22 4.09
C ILE A 200 17.94 8.96 4.69
N ALA A 201 18.83 8.30 3.94
CA ALA A 201 19.40 7.02 4.37
C ALA A 201 20.08 7.09 5.74
N SER A 202 20.85 8.16 5.99
CA SER A 202 21.55 8.37 7.27
C SER A 202 20.61 8.49 8.47
N ASP A 203 19.35 8.89 8.28
CA ASP A 203 18.38 8.98 9.37
C ASP A 203 17.94 7.61 9.86
N ILE A 204 18.04 6.57 9.03
CA ILE A 204 17.39 5.28 9.28
C ILE A 204 18.34 4.08 9.24
N GLU A 205 19.55 4.21 8.70
CA GLU A 205 20.44 3.06 8.43
C GLU A 205 20.95 2.38 9.71
N ASN A 206 21.18 3.15 10.78
CA ASN A 206 21.79 2.67 12.03
C ASN A 206 20.86 2.72 13.25
N ILE A 207 19.54 2.74 13.02
CA ILE A 207 18.53 2.73 14.09
C ILE A 207 17.53 1.58 13.92
N PRO A 208 16.98 1.04 15.01
CA PRO A 208 15.87 0.11 14.93
C PRO A 208 14.60 0.85 14.48
N LEU A 209 13.86 0.30 13.50
CA LEU A 209 12.62 0.92 13.00
C LEU A 209 11.37 0.44 13.76
N PHE A 210 11.47 -0.68 14.47
CA PHE A 210 10.36 -1.29 15.20
C PHE A 210 10.86 -2.13 16.38
N SER A 211 9.98 -2.35 17.35
CA SER A 211 10.18 -3.29 18.45
C SER A 211 10.09 -4.74 17.98
N GLN A 212 10.89 -5.60 18.59
CA GLN A 212 10.90 -7.04 18.35
C GLN A 212 10.65 -7.76 19.68
N PRO A 213 9.39 -8.00 20.08
CA PRO A 213 9.09 -8.68 21.33
C PRO A 213 9.48 -10.16 21.24
N SER A 214 9.97 -10.72 22.35
CA SER A 214 10.36 -12.13 22.48
C SER A 214 9.17 -13.04 22.79
N THR A 215 8.09 -12.91 22.00
CA THR A 215 6.86 -13.72 22.16
C THR A 215 7.03 -15.16 21.67
N PHE A 216 7.95 -15.36 20.72
CA PHE A 216 8.38 -16.64 20.15
C PHE A 216 9.80 -16.45 19.59
N ASN A 217 10.47 -17.53 19.21
CA ASN A 217 11.83 -17.47 18.67
C ASN A 217 11.81 -17.17 17.16
N TYR A 218 12.25 -15.97 16.82
CA TYR A 218 12.41 -15.53 15.43
C TYR A 218 13.59 -14.57 15.30
N SER A 219 13.99 -14.32 14.05
CA SER A 219 14.98 -13.31 13.70
C SER A 219 14.47 -12.47 12.55
N VAL A 220 14.81 -11.18 12.57
CA VAL A 220 14.51 -10.25 11.49
C VAL A 220 15.80 -9.72 10.90
N VAL A 221 15.95 -9.87 9.59
CA VAL A 221 17.10 -9.35 8.83
C VAL A 221 16.64 -8.18 7.98
N ARG A 222 17.31 -7.04 8.15
CA ARG A 222 17.15 -5.88 7.27
C ARG A 222 17.86 -6.13 5.95
N LYS A 223 17.17 -5.92 4.82
CA LYS A 223 17.77 -6.01 3.49
C LYS A 223 18.49 -4.71 3.11
N PRO A 224 19.44 -4.75 2.16
CA PRO A 224 20.03 -3.55 1.60
C PRO A 224 18.97 -2.59 1.05
N ILE A 225 19.18 -1.30 1.25
CA ILE A 225 18.28 -0.26 0.75
C ILE A 225 18.45 -0.16 -0.76
N THR A 226 17.47 -0.64 -1.52
CA THR A 226 17.44 -0.56 -2.99
C THR A 226 16.42 0.45 -3.51
N LYS A 227 15.51 0.93 -2.64
CA LYS A 227 14.44 1.88 -2.99
C LYS A 227 14.47 3.09 -2.07
N GLU A 228 14.03 4.23 -2.59
CA GLU A 228 14.06 5.51 -1.87
C GLU A 228 12.85 5.74 -0.96
N ASN A 229 11.88 4.82 -1.00
CA ASN A 229 10.59 4.94 -0.32
C ASN A 229 10.19 3.69 0.49
N GLU A 230 11.07 2.71 0.64
CA GLU A 230 10.84 1.57 1.53
C GLU A 230 12.14 0.93 2.01
N VAL A 231 12.04 0.25 3.16
CA VAL A 231 13.08 -0.64 3.69
C VAL A 231 12.46 -2.01 3.87
N GLU A 232 13.02 -3.01 3.21
CA GLU A 232 12.54 -4.39 3.25
C GLU A 232 13.23 -5.20 4.36
N PHE A 233 12.46 -6.09 4.98
CA PHE A 233 12.90 -6.99 6.04
C PHE A 233 12.45 -8.42 5.73
N THR A 234 13.24 -9.39 6.15
CA THR A 234 12.86 -10.81 6.15
C THR A 234 12.77 -11.30 7.59
N LEU A 235 11.60 -11.77 7.99
CA LEU A 235 11.43 -12.51 9.24
C LEU A 235 11.63 -14.00 8.98
N THR A 236 12.38 -14.66 9.86
CA THR A 236 12.56 -16.12 9.89
C THR A 236 12.11 -16.67 11.24
N VAL A 237 11.23 -17.67 11.21
CA VAL A 237 10.80 -18.42 12.38
C VAL A 237 11.91 -19.42 12.77
N ASN A 238 12.40 -19.34 14.00
CA ASN A 238 13.58 -20.10 14.47
C ASN A 238 13.22 -21.26 15.40
N GLU A 239 11.94 -21.61 15.48
CA GLU A 239 11.44 -22.76 16.22
C GLU A 239 10.26 -23.43 15.51
N ASN A 240 9.93 -24.65 15.91
CA ASN A 240 8.65 -25.25 15.56
C ASN A 240 7.64 -24.90 16.65
N ILE A 241 6.59 -24.19 16.27
CA ILE A 241 5.46 -23.87 17.15
C ILE A 241 4.42 -24.99 16.98
N ASN A 242 4.04 -25.63 18.08
CA ASN A 242 3.09 -26.75 18.07
C ASN A 242 1.76 -26.38 17.37
N ASP A 243 1.19 -27.34 16.65
CA ASP A 243 -0.05 -27.19 15.89
C ASP A 243 -1.22 -26.74 16.80
N ASP A 244 -1.25 -27.24 18.04
CA ASP A 244 -2.30 -26.95 19.05
C ASP A 244 -2.14 -25.60 19.76
N VAL A 245 -1.08 -24.85 19.46
CA VAL A 245 -0.80 -23.55 20.09
C VAL A 245 -1.16 -22.42 19.14
N SER A 246 -1.97 -21.47 19.61
CA SER A 246 -2.12 -20.17 18.95
C SER A 246 -1.00 -19.22 19.37
N LEU A 247 -0.57 -18.38 18.43
CA LEU A 247 0.39 -17.30 18.68
C LEU A 247 -0.19 -15.99 18.17
N ASN A 248 0.00 -14.93 18.95
CA ASN A 248 -0.15 -13.55 18.51
C ASN A 248 1.05 -12.74 19.00
N ALA A 249 1.82 -12.17 18.07
CA ALA A 249 2.94 -11.28 18.33
C ALA A 249 2.78 -9.98 17.52
N PHE A 250 3.37 -8.89 17.99
CA PHE A 250 3.25 -7.57 17.35
C PHE A 250 4.62 -6.91 17.20
N LEU A 251 4.98 -6.53 15.98
CA LEU A 251 6.07 -5.58 15.74
C LEU A 251 5.47 -4.17 15.74
N SER A 252 6.00 -3.25 16.54
CA SER A 252 5.46 -1.88 16.62
C SER A 252 6.51 -0.86 16.21
N LEU A 253 6.13 0.12 15.39
CA LEU A 253 7.06 1.16 14.93
C LEU A 253 7.62 1.97 16.10
N LEU A 254 8.93 2.20 16.09
CA LEU A 254 9.61 3.08 17.03
C LEU A 254 9.67 4.50 16.46
N ASP A 255 9.72 5.51 17.33
CA ASP A 255 9.80 6.90 16.89
C ASP A 255 11.13 7.19 16.19
N ILE A 256 11.05 7.79 15.01
CA ILE A 256 12.19 8.24 14.22
C ILE A 256 12.19 9.78 14.19
N PRO A 257 13.30 10.45 14.58
CA PRO A 257 13.38 11.91 14.52
C PRO A 257 13.01 12.45 13.15
N ASN A 258 12.21 13.52 13.12
CA ASN A 258 11.76 14.21 11.91
C ASN A 258 10.87 13.38 10.95
N TYR A 259 10.38 12.21 11.38
CA TYR A 259 9.33 11.48 10.70
C TYR A 259 8.11 11.28 11.62
N LYS A 260 6.92 11.26 11.04
CA LYS A 260 5.66 10.96 11.74
C LYS A 260 5.23 9.53 11.43
N LYS A 261 4.78 8.80 12.43
CA LYS A 261 4.15 7.50 12.18
C LYS A 261 2.93 7.70 11.27
N GLY A 262 2.82 6.82 10.28
CA GLY A 262 1.71 6.77 9.36
C GLY A 262 0.54 5.99 9.95
N THR A 263 -0.37 5.57 9.09
CA THR A 263 -1.63 4.96 9.51
C THR A 263 -1.47 3.55 10.10
N ASN A 264 -0.48 2.79 9.65
CA ASN A 264 -0.23 1.42 10.08
C ASN A 264 1.05 1.31 10.92
N GLU A 265 0.89 1.38 12.24
CA GLU A 265 2.00 1.43 13.19
C GLU A 265 2.42 0.06 13.73
N SER A 266 1.67 -1.00 13.44
CA SER A 266 1.96 -2.33 13.95
C SER A 266 1.76 -3.43 12.91
N LEU A 267 2.61 -4.45 12.95
CA LEU A 267 2.44 -5.68 12.20
C LEU A 267 2.14 -6.82 13.18
N GLN A 268 0.92 -7.36 13.11
CA GLN A 268 0.56 -8.56 13.83
C GLN A 268 1.08 -9.80 13.10
N ILE A 269 1.77 -10.67 13.82
CA ILE A 269 2.19 -11.99 13.37
C ILE A 269 1.35 -13.00 14.13
N ASN A 270 0.58 -13.81 13.43
CA ASN A 270 -0.32 -14.76 14.05
C ASN A 270 -0.11 -16.18 13.55
N LYS A 271 -0.23 -17.14 14.45
CA LYS A 271 -0.39 -18.56 14.11
C LYS A 271 -1.71 -19.02 14.72
N PRO A 272 -2.72 -19.41 13.92
CA PRO A 272 -3.92 -20.02 14.47
C PRO A 272 -3.64 -21.44 14.97
N ILE A 273 -4.55 -21.98 15.78
CA ILE A 273 -4.54 -23.42 16.09
C ILE A 273 -4.88 -24.16 14.80
N LYS A 274 -4.12 -25.20 14.49
CA LYS A 274 -4.46 -26.09 13.38
C LYS A 274 -5.62 -26.96 13.83
N ILE A 275 -6.68 -26.96 13.04
CA ILE A 275 -7.86 -27.77 13.31
C ILE A 275 -8.20 -28.47 12.00
N ASP A 276 -8.18 -29.80 12.00
CA ASP A 276 -8.62 -30.61 10.88
C ASP A 276 -10.10 -30.36 10.64
N ARG A 277 -10.40 -29.86 9.44
CA ARG A 277 -11.74 -29.43 9.03
C ARG A 277 -11.96 -29.80 7.57
N ASP A 278 -13.17 -30.23 7.27
CA ASP A 278 -13.64 -30.55 5.93
C ASP A 278 -14.83 -29.66 5.54
N GLY A 279 -15.19 -29.69 4.25
CA GLY A 279 -16.24 -28.87 3.67
C GLY A 279 -15.77 -27.49 3.21
N ASN A 280 -16.74 -26.66 2.83
CA ASN A 280 -16.53 -25.28 2.35
C ASN A 280 -17.66 -24.36 2.86
N PRO A 281 -17.76 -24.12 4.19
CA PRO A 281 -18.82 -23.29 4.76
C PRO A 281 -18.74 -21.82 4.28
N ALA A 282 -17.56 -21.32 3.91
CA ALA A 282 -17.39 -19.95 3.43
C ALA A 282 -18.22 -19.67 2.18
N ALA A 283 -18.38 -20.65 1.29
CA ALA A 283 -19.14 -20.52 0.04
C ALA A 283 -20.63 -20.18 0.23
N ASN A 284 -21.18 -20.37 1.43
CA ASN A 284 -22.57 -20.00 1.72
C ASN A 284 -22.78 -18.49 1.92
N PHE A 285 -21.69 -17.72 2.04
CA PHE A 285 -21.71 -16.31 2.45
C PHE A 285 -21.03 -15.36 1.45
N TYR A 286 -20.75 -15.79 0.23
CA TYR A 286 -20.31 -14.93 -0.87
C TYR A 286 -20.88 -15.43 -2.21
N ASN A 287 -20.92 -14.56 -3.21
CA ASN A 287 -21.26 -14.95 -4.58
C ASN A 287 -20.34 -14.23 -5.56
N THR A 288 -19.51 -14.98 -6.28
CA THR A 288 -18.52 -14.43 -7.23
C THR A 288 -19.14 -13.99 -8.55
N SER A 289 -20.35 -14.46 -8.86
CA SER A 289 -21.10 -14.05 -10.05
C SER A 289 -21.85 -12.73 -9.86
N ASP A 290 -21.97 -12.25 -8.62
CA ASP A 290 -22.62 -10.98 -8.28
C ASP A 290 -21.67 -10.05 -7.52
N VAL A 291 -21.13 -9.06 -8.23
CA VAL A 291 -20.22 -8.05 -7.66
C VAL A 291 -20.89 -7.14 -6.63
N PHE A 292 -22.22 -7.20 -6.50
CA PHE A 292 -23.00 -6.48 -5.51
C PHE A 292 -23.55 -7.37 -4.41
N TYR A 293 -23.14 -8.64 -4.34
CA TYR A 293 -23.56 -9.57 -3.30
C TYR A 293 -23.28 -9.00 -1.91
N ARG A 294 -24.30 -9.06 -1.05
CA ARG A 294 -24.25 -8.53 0.31
C ARG A 294 -24.93 -9.49 1.27
N LEU A 295 -24.33 -9.62 2.45
CA LEU A 295 -25.03 -10.18 3.59
C LEU A 295 -25.91 -9.09 4.20
N ARG A 296 -27.13 -9.46 4.58
CA ARG A 296 -27.99 -8.60 5.39
C ARG A 296 -27.53 -8.73 6.83
N GLY A 297 -27.04 -7.64 7.40
CA GLY A 297 -26.60 -7.59 8.79
C GLY A 297 -27.56 -6.82 9.67
N GLU A 298 -27.67 -7.20 10.92
CA GLU A 298 -28.51 -6.52 11.90
C GLU A 298 -27.79 -6.45 13.25
N TYR A 299 -27.93 -5.32 13.95
CA TYR A 299 -27.20 -5.02 15.18
C TYR A 299 -27.88 -3.88 15.96
N TRP A 300 -27.53 -3.74 17.23
CA TRP A 300 -27.97 -2.63 18.09
C TRP A 300 -27.06 -1.42 17.94
N ARG A 301 -27.65 -0.23 17.86
CA ARG A 301 -26.91 1.04 17.85
C ARG A 301 -27.53 2.09 18.75
N PRO A 302 -26.81 3.17 19.11
CA PRO A 302 -27.38 4.28 19.85
C PRO A 302 -28.46 4.93 19.00
N ASP A 303 -29.63 5.09 19.60
CA ASP A 303 -30.74 5.82 19.03
C ASP A 303 -30.35 7.30 18.93
N THR A 304 -30.38 7.84 17.72
CA THR A 304 -29.99 9.23 17.46
C THR A 304 -31.04 10.24 17.92
N ASP A 305 -32.29 9.79 18.09
CA ASP A 305 -33.42 10.63 18.46
C ASP A 305 -33.68 10.60 19.97
N ILE A 306 -33.32 9.50 20.64
CA ILE A 306 -33.51 9.31 22.08
C ILE A 306 -32.18 8.97 22.78
N PRO A 307 -31.49 9.96 23.39
CA PRO A 307 -30.24 9.74 24.09
C PRO A 307 -30.33 8.62 25.13
N GLY A 308 -29.34 7.71 25.12
CA GLY A 308 -29.23 6.60 26.06
C GLY A 308 -30.10 5.38 25.72
N LYS A 309 -30.91 5.43 24.65
CA LYS A 309 -31.60 4.24 24.10
C LYS A 309 -30.83 3.62 22.96
N CYS A 310 -31.08 2.33 22.75
CA CYS A 310 -30.58 1.57 21.63
C CYS A 310 -31.73 1.26 20.67
N GLU A 311 -31.47 1.37 19.38
CA GLU A 311 -32.39 0.95 18.32
C GLU A 311 -31.80 -0.22 17.53
N TRP A 312 -32.68 -1.07 17.00
CA TRP A 312 -32.30 -2.16 16.12
C TRP A 312 -32.12 -1.63 14.70
N PHE A 313 -30.97 -1.88 14.09
CA PHE A 313 -30.67 -1.34 12.76
C PHE A 313 -30.22 -2.44 11.79
N ALA A 314 -30.82 -2.41 10.60
CA ALA A 314 -30.42 -3.27 9.49
C ALA A 314 -29.36 -2.58 8.62
N THR A 315 -28.36 -3.35 8.20
CA THR A 315 -27.31 -2.93 7.27
C THR A 315 -27.05 -4.00 6.22
N ASN A 316 -26.24 -3.66 5.24
CA ASN A 316 -25.77 -4.59 4.23
C ASN A 316 -24.25 -4.52 4.17
N ILE A 317 -23.61 -5.68 4.19
CA ILE A 317 -22.15 -5.79 4.14
C ILE A 317 -21.74 -6.59 2.90
N PHE A 318 -20.84 -6.03 2.09
CA PHE A 318 -20.27 -6.75 0.97
C PHE A 318 -19.36 -7.85 1.49
N SER A 319 -19.67 -9.09 1.14
CA SER A 319 -18.89 -10.26 1.53
C SER A 319 -18.19 -10.83 0.32
N VAL A 320 -16.90 -11.10 0.47
CA VAL A 320 -16.03 -11.58 -0.61
C VAL A 320 -15.28 -12.82 -0.14
N PRO A 321 -14.92 -13.74 -1.06
CA PRO A 321 -14.04 -14.84 -0.73
C PRO A 321 -12.63 -14.34 -0.39
N VAL A 322 -11.91 -15.11 0.43
CA VAL A 322 -10.46 -14.92 0.62
C VAL A 322 -9.70 -15.64 -0.48
N VAL A 323 -9.04 -14.89 -1.36
CA VAL A 323 -8.21 -15.45 -2.44
C VAL A 323 -6.87 -15.90 -1.89
N VAL A 324 -6.46 -17.12 -2.23
CA VAL A 324 -5.22 -17.74 -1.76
C VAL A 324 -4.46 -18.38 -2.93
N ASN A 325 -3.20 -18.73 -2.70
CA ASN A 325 -2.41 -19.48 -3.68
C ASN A 325 -2.86 -20.95 -3.74
N LYS A 326 -2.61 -21.62 -4.88
CA LYS A 326 -2.86 -23.06 -5.09
C LYS A 326 -2.28 -23.96 -3.98
N THR A 327 -1.12 -23.59 -3.45
CA THR A 327 -0.40 -24.34 -2.42
C THR A 327 -0.82 -24.03 -0.99
N ALA A 328 -1.74 -23.07 -0.80
CA ALA A 328 -2.22 -22.73 0.53
C ALA A 328 -3.04 -23.89 1.13
N ALA A 329 -2.90 -24.07 2.44
CA ALA A 329 -3.79 -24.97 3.18
C ALA A 329 -5.24 -24.51 2.98
N ASN A 330 -6.15 -25.46 2.77
CA ASN A 330 -7.58 -25.21 2.54
C ASN A 330 -7.91 -24.40 1.28
N ALA A 331 -7.03 -24.39 0.27
CA ALA A 331 -7.38 -23.88 -1.05
C ALA A 331 -8.47 -24.74 -1.71
N VAL A 332 -9.42 -24.07 -2.38
CA VAL A 332 -10.41 -24.66 -3.30
C VAL A 332 -10.19 -24.04 -4.66
N PHE A 333 -10.02 -24.85 -5.68
CA PHE A 333 -10.00 -24.40 -7.07
C PHE A 333 -11.39 -23.91 -7.48
N ILE A 334 -11.46 -22.73 -8.10
CA ILE A 334 -12.74 -22.09 -8.46
C ILE A 334 -12.87 -21.87 -9.96
N SER A 335 -11.81 -21.38 -10.60
CA SER A 335 -11.83 -20.97 -12.01
C SER A 335 -10.42 -21.10 -12.59
N ASP A 336 -10.34 -21.60 -13.81
CA ASP A 336 -9.17 -21.50 -14.69
C ASP A 336 -9.24 -20.26 -15.59
N ASN A 337 -10.20 -19.35 -15.38
CA ASN A 337 -10.44 -18.18 -16.26
C ASN A 337 -10.58 -18.52 -17.75
N ASN A 338 -11.07 -19.71 -18.08
CA ASN A 338 -11.15 -20.25 -19.45
C ASN A 338 -9.79 -20.42 -20.13
N THR A 339 -8.72 -20.61 -19.36
CA THR A 339 -7.37 -20.93 -19.86
C THR A 339 -6.88 -22.25 -19.25
N PRO A 340 -7.45 -23.41 -19.63
CA PRO A 340 -7.21 -24.70 -18.97
C PRO A 340 -5.74 -25.17 -18.94
N ASN A 341 -4.88 -24.58 -19.78
CA ASN A 341 -3.46 -24.92 -19.89
C ASN A 341 -2.53 -23.89 -19.21
N ASN A 342 -3.08 -22.87 -18.54
CA ASN A 342 -2.31 -21.85 -17.85
C ASN A 342 -2.69 -21.84 -16.36
N GLU A 343 -1.91 -22.54 -15.54
CA GLU A 343 -2.21 -22.57 -14.10
C GLU A 343 -1.90 -21.22 -13.38
N ASN A 344 -1.32 -20.23 -14.09
CA ASN A 344 -0.91 -18.96 -13.48
C ASN A 344 -2.08 -17.98 -13.27
N ASP A 345 -3.18 -18.14 -13.99
CA ASP A 345 -4.41 -17.37 -13.82
C ASP A 345 -5.54 -18.16 -13.14
N ASP A 346 -5.23 -19.35 -12.63
CA ASP A 346 -6.12 -20.09 -11.75
C ASP A 346 -6.46 -19.27 -10.50
N ILE A 347 -7.74 -19.30 -10.11
CA ILE A 347 -8.24 -18.64 -8.90
C ILE A 347 -8.57 -19.69 -7.85
N TYR A 348 -7.98 -19.55 -6.66
CA TYR A 348 -8.27 -20.38 -5.49
C TYR A 348 -8.83 -19.54 -4.35
N HIS A 349 -9.86 -20.07 -3.67
CA HIS A 349 -10.43 -19.46 -2.47
C HIS A 349 -10.17 -20.31 -1.22
N HIS A 350 -10.15 -19.67 -0.06
CA HIS A 350 -10.03 -20.35 1.23
C HIS A 350 -11.38 -20.95 1.69
N ARG A 351 -11.43 -22.27 1.99
CA ARG A 351 -12.67 -22.99 2.40
C ARG A 351 -13.40 -22.41 3.61
N PHE A 352 -12.63 -21.81 4.51
CA PHE A 352 -13.10 -21.46 5.85
C PHE A 352 -13.03 -19.97 6.16
N LYS A 353 -12.70 -19.09 5.21
CA LYS A 353 -12.56 -17.66 5.50
C LYS A 353 -13.32 -16.79 4.49
N ILE A 354 -13.90 -15.70 4.97
CA ILE A 354 -14.50 -14.63 4.15
C ILE A 354 -13.94 -13.26 4.56
N GLY A 355 -13.97 -12.31 3.63
CA GLY A 355 -13.62 -10.91 3.83
C GLY A 355 -14.81 -9.97 3.63
N PHE A 356 -14.63 -8.71 4.02
CA PHE A 356 -15.57 -7.62 3.78
C PHE A 356 -14.94 -6.48 3.00
N LYS A 357 -15.29 -6.38 1.71
CA LYS A 357 -14.71 -5.42 0.76
C LYS A 357 -15.74 -4.99 -0.28
N SER A 358 -15.78 -3.69 -0.60
CA SER A 358 -16.59 -3.17 -1.70
C SER A 358 -15.89 -3.38 -3.05
N SER A 359 -16.67 -3.69 -4.08
CA SER A 359 -16.23 -3.67 -5.48
C SER A 359 -15.96 -2.26 -6.02
N THR A 360 -16.47 -1.20 -5.37
CA THR A 360 -16.33 0.20 -5.79
C THR A 360 -15.14 0.95 -5.15
N GLY A 361 -14.36 0.27 -4.30
CA GLY A 361 -13.20 0.88 -3.61
C GLY A 361 -13.54 1.83 -2.45
N LEU A 362 -14.83 2.10 -2.19
CA LEU A 362 -15.26 2.81 -0.98
C LEU A 362 -15.29 1.85 0.23
N GLY A 363 -14.82 2.31 1.39
CA GLY A 363 -14.85 1.53 2.63
C GLY A 363 -16.27 1.08 2.99
N VAL A 364 -16.43 -0.19 3.36
CA VAL A 364 -17.69 -0.79 3.80
C VAL A 364 -17.86 -0.61 5.30
N ASN A 365 -19.10 -0.63 5.80
CA ASN A 365 -19.37 -0.55 7.24
C ASN A 365 -19.09 -1.90 7.93
N VAL A 366 -17.83 -2.34 7.87
CA VAL A 366 -17.34 -3.60 8.45
C VAL A 366 -17.80 -3.70 9.90
N PHE A 367 -18.47 -4.80 10.25
CA PHE A 367 -18.96 -5.08 11.59
C PHE A 367 -19.76 -3.93 12.22
N ALA A 368 -20.36 -3.07 11.39
CA ALA A 368 -21.06 -1.86 11.83
C ALA A 368 -20.22 -0.81 12.57
N ILE A 369 -18.89 -0.79 12.44
CA ILE A 369 -18.02 0.17 13.15
C ILE A 369 -18.47 1.65 13.04
N ARG A 370 -19.12 2.07 11.95
CA ARG A 370 -19.62 3.44 11.79
C ARG A 370 -20.78 3.80 12.71
N SER A 371 -21.48 2.82 13.29
CA SER A 371 -22.48 3.08 14.34
C SER A 371 -21.86 3.30 15.72
N LEU A 372 -20.59 2.94 15.87
CA LEU A 372 -19.83 3.09 17.12
C LEU A 372 -19.04 4.38 17.16
N VAL A 373 -18.67 4.89 15.98
CA VAL A 373 -17.62 5.89 15.86
C VAL A 373 -18.07 7.09 15.04
N ASN A 374 -18.06 8.27 15.66
CA ASN A 374 -18.24 9.54 14.99
C ASN A 374 -16.90 10.10 14.46
N GLY A 375 -16.95 10.78 13.32
CA GLY A 375 -15.78 11.42 12.71
C GLY A 375 -14.87 10.50 11.86
N ILE A 376 -15.27 9.25 11.61
CA ILE A 376 -14.50 8.30 10.80
C ILE A 376 -14.54 8.62 9.29
N SER A 377 -13.34 8.79 8.71
CA SER A 377 -13.14 9.03 7.29
C SER A 377 -13.50 7.79 6.46
N SER A 378 -14.12 7.99 5.29
CA SER A 378 -14.37 6.92 4.31
C SER A 378 -13.11 6.30 3.72
N LYS A 379 -11.97 6.96 3.90
CA LYS A 379 -10.64 6.47 3.49
C LYS A 379 -9.98 5.55 4.53
N SER A 380 -10.64 5.31 5.67
CA SER A 380 -10.11 4.46 6.74
C SER A 380 -9.91 3.03 6.25
N PRO A 381 -8.68 2.49 6.26
CA PRO A 381 -8.42 1.12 5.81
C PRO A 381 -9.20 0.08 6.61
N GLY A 382 -9.46 0.32 7.90
CA GLY A 382 -10.26 -0.55 8.77
C GLY A 382 -11.73 -0.72 8.35
N LEU A 383 -12.20 0.05 7.35
CA LEU A 383 -13.48 -0.15 6.70
C LEU A 383 -13.41 -1.19 5.56
N THR A 384 -12.31 -1.90 5.40
CA THR A 384 -12.18 -3.00 4.44
C THR A 384 -11.27 -4.06 5.04
N LEU A 385 -11.76 -5.29 5.13
CA LEU A 385 -11.02 -6.42 5.67
C LEU A 385 -10.98 -7.52 4.62
N ILE A 386 -9.78 -7.94 4.23
CA ILE A 386 -9.64 -9.04 3.27
C ILE A 386 -9.91 -10.38 3.95
N GLU A 387 -9.57 -10.52 5.22
CA GLU A 387 -9.89 -11.69 6.05
C GLU A 387 -10.63 -11.21 7.29
N SER A 388 -11.93 -11.53 7.43
CA SER A 388 -12.80 -11.02 8.49
C SER A 388 -13.28 -12.12 9.44
N ILE A 389 -13.77 -13.23 8.89
CA ILE A 389 -14.40 -14.31 9.65
C ILE A 389 -13.77 -15.64 9.25
N GLU A 390 -13.54 -16.51 10.23
CA GLU A 390 -13.14 -17.90 10.03
C GLU A 390 -14.21 -18.87 10.56
N PHE A 391 -14.49 -19.93 9.80
CA PHE A 391 -15.51 -20.94 10.09
C PHE A 391 -14.89 -22.24 10.62
N PHE A 392 -15.58 -22.85 11.58
CA PHE A 392 -15.20 -24.08 12.26
C PHE A 392 -16.41 -25.03 12.29
N PRO A 393 -16.55 -25.94 11.30
CA PRO A 393 -17.63 -26.91 11.29
C PRO A 393 -17.70 -27.71 12.59
N THR A 394 -18.91 -27.96 13.10
CA THR A 394 -19.09 -28.83 14.28
C THR A 394 -18.44 -30.19 14.01
N ASN A 395 -17.65 -30.68 14.96
CA ASN A 395 -16.85 -31.90 14.85
C ASN A 395 -15.90 -31.96 13.64
N GLY A 396 -15.60 -30.81 13.03
CA GLY A 396 -14.71 -30.69 11.87
C GLY A 396 -15.35 -30.99 10.52
N ASN A 397 -16.59 -31.49 10.44
CA ASN A 397 -17.17 -31.94 9.16
C ASN A 397 -18.66 -31.62 8.95
N SER A 398 -19.30 -30.90 9.88
CA SER A 398 -20.72 -30.55 9.76
C SER A 398 -21.02 -29.69 8.52
N THR A 399 -22.04 -30.10 7.76
CA THR A 399 -22.56 -29.39 6.58
C THR A 399 -23.73 -28.47 6.87
N THR A 400 -24.19 -28.39 8.13
CA THR A 400 -25.38 -27.62 8.53
C THR A 400 -25.09 -26.51 9.53
N GLY A 401 -23.86 -26.43 10.04
CA GLY A 401 -23.47 -25.39 10.99
C GLY A 401 -22.19 -25.68 11.75
N GLY A 402 -21.77 -24.71 12.56
CA GLY A 402 -20.54 -24.77 13.33
C GLY A 402 -20.32 -23.51 14.16
N LYS A 403 -19.09 -23.37 14.64
CA LYS A 403 -18.60 -22.14 15.29
C LYS A 403 -17.95 -21.23 14.27
N MET A 404 -17.85 -19.95 14.58
CA MET A 404 -17.08 -18.98 13.82
C MET A 404 -16.29 -18.09 14.76
N ALA A 405 -15.20 -17.54 14.25
CA ALA A 405 -14.40 -16.53 14.92
C ALA A 405 -14.30 -15.28 14.04
N VAL A 406 -14.40 -14.10 14.65
CA VAL A 406 -13.93 -12.87 14.02
C VAL A 406 -12.40 -12.91 14.08
N ILE A 407 -11.76 -12.80 12.93
CA ILE A 407 -10.30 -12.86 12.81
C ILE A 407 -9.71 -11.66 13.53
N ALA A 408 -8.99 -11.92 14.62
CA ALA A 408 -8.41 -10.90 15.46
C ALA A 408 -7.38 -10.08 14.67
N GLN A 409 -7.59 -8.76 14.62
CA GLN A 409 -6.76 -7.81 13.89
C GLN A 409 -7.02 -6.37 14.33
N ASN A 410 -6.16 -5.45 13.91
CA ASN A 410 -6.30 -4.02 14.17
C ASN A 410 -7.06 -3.32 13.04
N LEU A 411 -8.20 -2.71 13.36
CA LEU A 411 -8.89 -1.78 12.46
C LEU A 411 -8.19 -0.42 12.49
N ILE A 412 -7.69 0.02 11.34
CA ILE A 412 -7.07 1.34 11.21
C ILE A 412 -8.14 2.37 10.85
N LEU A 413 -8.51 3.21 11.80
CA LEU A 413 -9.53 4.26 11.64
C LEU A 413 -8.84 5.62 11.46
N ILE A 414 -9.21 6.37 10.43
CA ILE A 414 -8.70 7.71 10.16
C ILE A 414 -9.76 8.73 10.54
N ARG A 415 -9.40 9.70 11.37
CA ARG A 415 -10.24 10.82 11.74
C ARG A 415 -10.34 11.84 10.61
N THR A 416 -11.55 12.30 10.33
CA THR A 416 -11.84 13.20 9.20
C THR A 416 -11.26 14.60 9.39
N SER A 417 -11.19 15.11 10.63
CA SER A 417 -10.79 16.50 10.91
C SER A 417 -9.31 16.79 10.65
N ASP A 418 -8.43 15.83 10.96
CA ASP A 418 -6.98 16.05 10.94
C ASP A 418 -6.18 14.88 10.34
N ASN A 419 -6.86 13.86 9.82
CA ASN A 419 -6.26 12.63 9.30
C ASN A 419 -5.44 11.85 10.32
N LYS A 420 -5.64 12.08 11.63
CA LYS A 420 -5.02 11.26 12.67
C LYS A 420 -5.55 9.83 12.58
N SER A 421 -4.65 8.86 12.71
CA SER A 421 -5.00 7.43 12.66
C SER A 421 -5.06 6.83 14.05
N PHE A 422 -5.97 5.88 14.23
CA PHE A 422 -6.18 5.13 15.47
C PHE A 422 -6.25 3.64 15.14
N SER A 423 -5.57 2.83 15.95
CA SER A 423 -5.63 1.38 15.84
C SER A 423 -6.64 0.84 16.85
N VAL A 424 -7.68 0.17 16.36
CA VAL A 424 -8.73 -0.43 17.17
C VAL A 424 -8.66 -1.95 17.03
N PRO A 425 -8.04 -2.67 17.98
CA PRO A 425 -8.07 -4.12 18.01
C PRO A 425 -9.51 -4.63 18.02
N ILE A 426 -9.77 -5.65 17.20
CA ILE A 426 -11.03 -6.39 17.20
C ILE A 426 -10.80 -7.87 17.43
N SER A 427 -11.78 -8.52 18.04
CA SER A 427 -11.87 -9.97 18.18
C SER A 427 -13.32 -10.36 18.40
N GLY A 428 -13.66 -11.63 18.25
CA GLY A 428 -15.04 -12.06 18.44
C GLY A 428 -15.24 -13.53 18.11
N SER A 429 -16.40 -14.04 18.48
CA SER A 429 -16.78 -15.42 18.21
C SER A 429 -18.28 -15.58 18.12
N GLY A 430 -18.71 -16.68 17.51
CA GLY A 430 -20.12 -16.96 17.33
C GLY A 430 -20.38 -18.33 16.74
N THR A 431 -21.55 -18.47 16.14
CA THR A 431 -22.01 -19.68 15.46
C THR A 431 -22.56 -19.35 14.08
N TYR A 432 -22.54 -20.34 13.21
CA TYR A 432 -23.25 -20.28 11.94
C TYR A 432 -24.10 -21.53 11.76
N LYS A 433 -25.26 -21.40 11.13
CA LYS A 433 -26.16 -22.53 10.86
C LYS A 433 -27.04 -22.27 9.64
N ILE A 434 -27.49 -23.35 9.02
CA ILE A 434 -28.56 -23.31 8.04
C ILE A 434 -29.89 -23.18 8.80
N LEU A 435 -30.71 -22.22 8.41
CA LEU A 435 -32.06 -22.03 8.96
C LEU A 435 -33.11 -22.74 8.10
N ASP A 436 -32.91 -22.72 6.78
CA ASP A 436 -33.78 -23.39 5.83
C ASP A 436 -32.94 -23.97 4.69
N ALA A 437 -32.96 -25.30 4.59
CA ALA A 437 -32.22 -26.03 3.57
C ALA A 437 -32.83 -25.90 2.17
N ALA A 438 -34.13 -25.62 2.04
CA ALA A 438 -34.80 -25.51 0.75
C ALA A 438 -34.41 -24.20 0.02
N THR A 439 -34.26 -23.12 0.78
CA THR A 439 -33.83 -21.81 0.24
C THR A 439 -32.34 -21.57 0.36
N ASN A 440 -31.59 -22.49 0.95
CA ASN A 440 -30.18 -22.33 1.31
C ASN A 440 -29.94 -21.07 2.16
N LEU A 441 -30.83 -20.83 3.13
CA LEU A 441 -30.74 -19.71 4.06
C LEU A 441 -29.79 -20.03 5.20
N TRP A 442 -28.71 -19.25 5.28
CA TRP A 442 -27.68 -19.34 6.30
C TRP A 442 -27.64 -18.09 7.17
N ARG A 443 -27.39 -18.32 8.46
CA ARG A 443 -27.27 -17.27 9.47
C ARG A 443 -25.98 -17.42 10.26
N MET A 444 -25.36 -16.29 10.55
CA MET A 444 -24.29 -16.11 11.51
C MET A 444 -24.80 -15.31 12.71
N ASP A 445 -24.58 -15.82 13.92
CA ASP A 445 -24.87 -15.16 15.19
C ASP A 445 -23.55 -15.03 15.95
N PHE A 446 -23.08 -13.80 16.20
CA PHE A 446 -21.77 -13.58 16.79
C PHE A 446 -21.70 -12.30 17.62
N GLU A 447 -20.69 -12.26 18.49
CA GLU A 447 -20.31 -11.05 19.21
C GLU A 447 -18.94 -10.58 18.75
N ILE A 448 -18.79 -9.28 18.58
CA ILE A 448 -17.51 -8.63 18.26
C ILE A 448 -17.15 -7.62 19.35
N THR A 449 -15.93 -7.73 19.85
CA THR A 449 -15.32 -6.81 20.79
C THR A 449 -14.41 -5.85 20.05
N TYR A 450 -14.55 -4.55 20.34
CA TYR A 450 -13.72 -3.44 19.89
C TYR A 450 -12.99 -2.85 21.07
N ASP A 451 -11.68 -2.66 20.93
CA ASP A 451 -10.85 -2.02 21.94
C ASP A 451 -10.49 -0.58 21.50
N PHE A 452 -11.20 0.41 22.04
CA PHE A 452 -10.92 1.83 21.84
C PHE A 452 -10.00 2.41 22.91
N SER A 453 -9.18 1.59 23.58
CA SER A 453 -8.26 2.06 24.62
C SER A 453 -7.30 3.16 24.14
N GLN A 454 -6.90 3.13 22.87
CA GLN A 454 -6.07 4.18 22.26
C GLN A 454 -6.82 5.49 21.97
N VAL A 455 -8.15 5.47 21.94
CA VAL A 455 -9.00 6.64 21.68
C VAL A 455 -9.43 7.27 23.00
N ASN A 456 -10.13 6.50 23.85
CA ASN A 456 -10.74 7.01 25.08
C ASN A 456 -10.81 6.00 26.24
N GLY A 457 -10.18 4.82 26.12
CA GLY A 457 -10.20 3.81 27.19
C GLY A 457 -11.39 2.83 27.14
N THR A 458 -12.31 2.98 26.18
CA THR A 458 -13.54 2.18 26.14
C THR A 458 -13.35 0.85 25.41
N ILE A 459 -13.96 -0.22 25.93
CA ILE A 459 -14.11 -1.50 25.25
C ILE A 459 -15.60 -1.75 25.02
N ILE A 460 -15.99 -2.05 23.78
CA ILE A 460 -17.39 -2.28 23.39
C ILE A 460 -17.51 -3.70 22.84
N THR A 461 -18.49 -4.47 23.30
CA THR A 461 -18.87 -5.75 22.69
C THR A 461 -20.27 -5.66 22.12
N LEU A 462 -20.44 -6.05 20.86
CA LEU A 462 -21.71 -5.96 20.15
C LEU A 462 -22.17 -7.33 19.64
N PRO A 463 -23.41 -7.74 19.96
CA PRO A 463 -24.05 -8.83 19.25
C PRO A 463 -24.46 -8.40 17.83
N MET A 464 -24.22 -9.26 16.86
CA MET A 464 -24.54 -9.06 15.45
C MET A 464 -25.11 -10.32 14.83
N VAL A 465 -26.01 -10.13 13.86
CA VAL A 465 -26.61 -11.23 13.09
C VAL A 465 -26.45 -10.95 11.60
N TYR A 466 -25.80 -11.85 10.87
CA TYR A 466 -25.63 -11.75 9.41
C TYR A 466 -26.34 -12.90 8.69
N ASN A 467 -27.12 -12.59 7.67
CA ASN A 467 -27.84 -13.56 6.84
C ASN A 467 -27.41 -13.46 5.38
N ASN A 468 -27.37 -14.60 4.68
CA ASN A 468 -26.97 -14.66 3.27
C ASN A 468 -28.11 -14.31 2.28
N LEU A 469 -29.36 -14.24 2.75
CA LEU A 469 -30.55 -13.86 1.98
C LEU A 469 -31.41 -12.83 2.74
N PRO A 470 -32.15 -11.94 2.04
CA PRO A 470 -33.06 -10.96 2.65
C PRO A 470 -34.37 -11.59 3.18
N GLY A 471 -35.06 -10.88 4.09
CA GLY A 471 -36.46 -11.15 4.51
C GLY A 471 -36.71 -12.16 5.65
N GLN A 472 -36.05 -12.07 6.81
CA GLN A 472 -36.13 -13.10 7.89
C GLN A 472 -36.33 -12.48 9.29
N PRO A 473 -36.81 -13.25 10.30
CA PRO A 473 -37.31 -12.70 11.56
C PRO A 473 -36.21 -12.07 12.42
N GLU A 474 -36.58 -10.93 13.02
CA GLU A 474 -35.76 -10.16 13.95
C GLU A 474 -35.33 -11.05 15.14
N PRO A 475 -34.07 -10.99 15.59
CA PRO A 475 -33.66 -11.62 16.83
C PRO A 475 -34.32 -10.97 18.06
N ASP A 476 -34.36 -11.70 19.16
CA ASP A 476 -34.88 -11.20 20.44
C ASP A 476 -34.08 -10.00 20.97
N LEU A 477 -34.77 -9.09 21.67
CA LEU A 477 -34.21 -7.93 22.37
C LEU A 477 -33.11 -8.36 23.37
N PRO A 478 -31.86 -7.89 23.25
CA PRO A 478 -30.89 -7.99 24.32
C PRO A 478 -31.22 -6.99 25.42
N ASN A 479 -31.20 -7.47 26.66
CA ASN A 479 -31.30 -6.65 27.85
C ASN A 479 -29.92 -6.04 28.19
N SER A 480 -29.50 -5.02 27.47
CA SER A 480 -28.26 -4.28 27.78
C SER A 480 -28.43 -2.77 27.65
N ASN A 481 -27.75 -2.03 28.54
CA ASN A 481 -27.61 -0.58 28.42
C ASN A 481 -26.92 -0.22 27.09
N CYS A 482 -27.38 0.86 26.46
CA CYS A 482 -26.81 1.31 25.19
C CYS A 482 -25.43 1.95 25.40
N TYR A 483 -24.51 1.69 24.48
CA TYR A 483 -23.19 2.32 24.49
C TYR A 483 -23.27 3.75 23.98
N GLU A 484 -22.32 4.60 24.40
CA GLU A 484 -22.15 5.94 23.84
C GLU A 484 -21.29 5.88 22.57
N MET A 485 -21.55 6.78 21.61
CA MET A 485 -20.68 6.90 20.44
C MET A 485 -19.27 7.35 20.84
N ILE A 486 -18.27 6.66 20.28
CA ILE A 486 -16.86 7.03 20.37
C ILE A 486 -16.61 8.19 19.42
N ASN A 487 -16.11 9.31 19.94
CA ASN A 487 -15.66 10.43 19.11
C ASN A 487 -14.16 10.24 18.83
N LEU A 488 -13.78 10.12 17.55
CA LEU A 488 -12.37 10.04 17.17
C LEU A 488 -11.61 11.31 17.44
#